data_AF-A0A7Y0D1U8-F1
#
_entry.id   AF-A0A7Y0D1U8-F1
#
_cell.length_a   1.000
_cell.length_b   1.000
_cell.length_c   1.000
_cell.angle_alpha   90.00
_cell.angle_beta   90.00
_cell.angle_gamma   90.00
#
_symmetry.space_group_name_H-M   'P 1'
#
loop_
_entity.id
_entity.type
_entity.pdbx_description
1 polymer ?
#
loop_
_entity_poly.entity_id
_entity_poly.type
_entity_poly.pdbx_seq_one_letter_code
_entity_poly.pdbx_strand_id
1 'polypeptide(L)'
;MSSFIGIDTILSGSRPALARAISLIENNRPGAEELVASLAPHCGRAHVVGITGAPGAGKSTLINALLGELIRRGRRIAVLAVDPSSPITGGAVLGDRVRMDEHGAHGGVFIRSVSARGHLGGLSLTTSKIVDLFDAVGFDVVLVETVGTGQSEVEISYCADTRIVLCPPGMGDDVQAIKAGVLEIADILVVNKADLPLAGRTVRDLQNMLHLRNQTDWKVEVLQTVATSGAGIAQLADKIDAHRAAVGVGRRLQWATQAVPPVSAAKISQATEHDLMQQIGLWRAAGKGVALATVVRTWGSSPRPQGSHLAVEEGGAFLGSVSGGCIEGAVITEAQAAISDGKPRMLEFGVSDALAWEVGLSCGGRVEVFVERVMPQGLFERLMTECAAKNPVAMVTRIADGAQALVTDDSMVGSLALTEEQLAEAHAMIAADRSGVLESGSGTLFARVYVAAPRLVVIGAVHIAQALAPMAAMAGFEVIVIDPRRAFATPERLPGISVSTAWPDEAMKQIRIDTQTAVVTLSHDPKLDDPALVAALRSKAFYIGALGSTRTHAKRVARLTELGLGESLGRIHAPVGLDLGGRLPAEIAVAILAQVIQARYRGDAK
;
A
#
# COMPACT_ATOMS: atom_id res chain seq x y z
N MET A 1 36.11 -9.59 -2.04
CA MET A 1 36.74 -9.08 -0.80
C MET A 1 35.71 -8.22 -0.09
N SER A 2 35.25 -8.65 1.08
CA SER A 2 34.27 -7.92 1.90
C SER A 2 34.91 -6.63 2.42
N SER A 3 34.44 -5.48 1.96
CA SER A 3 34.76 -4.21 2.59
C SER A 3 33.81 -4.00 3.78
N PHE A 4 33.93 -4.83 4.81
CA PHE A 4 33.24 -4.58 6.07
C PHE A 4 33.89 -3.34 6.69
N ILE A 5 33.17 -2.22 6.72
CA ILE A 5 33.63 -1.00 7.37
C ILE A 5 33.22 -1.13 8.83
N GLY A 6 34.18 -1.19 9.74
CA GLY A 6 33.90 -1.27 11.17
C GLY A 6 33.09 -0.05 11.64
N ILE A 7 32.11 -0.29 12.51
CA ILE A 7 31.23 0.76 13.05
C ILE A 7 32.02 1.92 13.67
N ASP A 8 33.13 1.65 14.35
CA ASP A 8 33.99 2.69 14.96
C ASP A 8 34.54 3.67 13.91
N THR A 9 34.85 3.18 12.70
CA THR A 9 35.31 4.03 11.60
C THR A 9 34.17 4.92 11.08
N ILE A 10 32.94 4.43 11.10
CA ILE A 10 31.75 5.21 10.72
C ILE A 10 31.48 6.28 11.79
N LEU A 11 31.44 5.89 13.06
CA LEU A 11 31.20 6.79 14.20
C LEU A 11 32.28 7.86 14.37
N SER A 12 33.51 7.62 13.87
CA SER A 12 34.56 8.66 13.82
C SER A 12 34.21 9.87 12.95
N GLY A 13 33.17 9.79 12.11
CA GLY A 13 32.77 10.87 11.20
C GLY A 13 33.58 10.94 9.91
N SER A 14 34.33 9.89 9.57
CA SER A 14 35.08 9.80 8.32
C SER A 14 34.17 9.93 7.09
N ARG A 15 34.34 11.00 6.30
CA ARG A 15 33.51 11.28 5.09
C ARG A 15 33.51 10.10 4.09
N PRO A 16 34.65 9.44 3.78
CA PRO A 16 34.66 8.25 2.93
C PRO A 16 33.91 7.05 3.52
N ALA A 17 34.00 6.84 4.84
CA ALA A 17 33.28 5.77 5.52
C ALA A 17 31.77 6.01 5.47
N LEU A 18 31.36 7.25 5.74
CA LEU A 18 29.96 7.70 5.68
C LEU A 18 29.37 7.53 4.27
N ALA A 19 30.08 7.95 3.23
CA ALA A 19 29.62 7.79 1.84
C ALA A 19 29.45 6.31 1.43
N ARG A 20 30.35 5.43 1.90
CA ARG A 20 30.25 3.98 1.66
C ARG A 20 29.12 3.34 2.45
N ALA A 21 28.93 3.72 3.71
CA ALA A 21 27.82 3.27 4.55
C ALA A 21 26.47 3.66 3.92
N ILE A 22 26.34 4.91 3.46
CA ILE A 22 25.16 5.36 2.69
C ILE A 22 24.97 4.49 1.45
N SER A 23 26.03 4.26 0.67
CA SER A 23 25.93 3.43 -0.54
C SER A 23 25.53 1.97 -0.23
N LEU A 24 25.93 1.43 0.92
CA LEU A 24 25.54 0.10 1.38
C LEU A 24 24.05 0.04 1.72
N ILE A 25 23.58 1.01 2.52
CA ILE A 25 22.17 1.16 2.94
C ILE A 25 21.27 1.44 1.74
N GLU A 26 21.68 2.37 0.88
CA GLU A 26 20.92 2.79 -0.30
C GLU A 26 20.72 1.62 -1.25
N ASN A 27 21.76 0.83 -1.53
CA ASN A 27 21.70 -0.30 -2.45
C ASN A 27 21.19 -1.61 -1.82
N ASN A 28 20.73 -1.59 -0.57
CA ASN A 28 20.29 -2.76 0.19
C ASN A 28 21.27 -3.95 0.06
N ARG A 29 22.57 -3.68 0.16
CA ARG A 29 23.61 -4.70 0.01
C ARG A 29 23.67 -5.60 1.26
N PRO A 30 24.15 -6.85 1.14
CA PRO A 30 24.38 -7.70 2.31
C PRO A 30 25.19 -6.98 3.40
N GLY A 31 24.72 -7.07 4.65
CA GLY A 31 25.29 -6.36 5.81
C GLY A 31 24.70 -4.97 6.08
N ALA A 32 23.81 -4.44 5.22
CA ALA A 32 23.14 -3.17 5.48
C ALA A 32 22.24 -3.20 6.72
N GLU A 33 21.50 -4.29 6.94
CA GLU A 33 20.61 -4.43 8.10
C GLU A 33 21.38 -4.54 9.42
N GLU A 34 22.46 -5.33 9.44
CA GLU A 34 23.37 -5.46 10.58
C GLU A 34 24.01 -4.10 10.93
N LEU A 35 24.44 -3.35 9.90
CA LEU A 35 24.94 -2.00 10.10
C LEU A 35 23.87 -1.10 10.72
N VAL A 36 22.66 -1.06 10.17
CA VAL A 36 21.57 -0.23 10.74
C VAL A 36 21.26 -0.62 12.18
N ALA A 37 21.16 -1.92 12.49
CA ALA A 37 20.92 -2.40 13.85
C ALA A 37 22.03 -1.94 14.82
N SER A 38 23.27 -1.93 14.36
CA SER A 38 24.42 -1.49 15.16
C SER A 38 24.44 0.03 15.43
N LEU A 39 23.77 0.84 14.60
CA LEU A 39 23.66 2.29 14.80
C LEU A 39 22.64 2.69 15.88
N ALA A 40 21.62 1.85 16.12
CA ALA A 40 20.50 2.16 17.00
C ALA A 40 20.89 2.67 18.41
N PRO A 41 21.91 2.10 19.10
CA PRO A 41 22.35 2.59 20.42
C PRO A 41 22.94 4.01 20.41
N HIS A 42 23.29 4.54 19.23
CA HIS A 42 23.95 5.82 19.06
C HIS A 42 23.01 6.94 18.57
N CYS A 43 21.75 6.62 18.25
CA CYS A 43 20.75 7.56 17.76
C CYS A 43 20.05 8.33 18.91
N GLY A 44 19.29 9.36 18.55
CA GLY A 44 18.42 10.15 19.44
C GLY A 44 19.00 11.50 19.85
N ARG A 45 19.99 12.01 19.12
CA ARG A 45 20.74 13.23 19.49
C ARG A 45 20.54 14.35 18.49
N ALA A 46 20.59 14.02 17.20
CA ALA A 46 20.44 14.98 16.12
C ALA A 46 19.01 15.52 16.04
N HIS A 47 18.89 16.81 15.78
CA HIS A 47 17.61 17.44 15.46
C HIS A 47 17.31 17.26 13.97
N VAL A 48 16.26 16.50 13.65
CA VAL A 48 15.91 16.24 12.24
C VAL A 48 14.85 17.23 11.77
N VAL A 49 15.20 18.00 10.75
CA VAL A 49 14.33 19.04 10.18
C VAL A 49 13.95 18.66 8.77
N GLY A 50 12.67 18.41 8.56
CA GLY A 50 12.09 18.08 7.27
C GLY A 50 11.60 19.34 6.56
N ILE A 51 11.96 19.50 5.28
CA ILE A 51 11.57 20.63 4.44
C ILE A 51 10.85 20.09 3.19
N THR A 52 9.59 20.47 3.02
CA THR A 52 8.74 20.08 1.89
C THR A 52 8.06 21.30 1.24
N GLY A 53 7.45 21.10 0.07
CA GLY A 53 6.67 22.10 -0.65
C GLY A 53 6.76 21.96 -2.17
N ALA A 54 5.87 22.64 -2.88
CA ALA A 54 5.73 22.56 -4.33
C ALA A 54 7.04 22.82 -5.12
N PRO A 55 7.18 22.32 -6.37
CA PRO A 55 8.30 22.65 -7.23
C PRO A 55 8.37 24.16 -7.44
N GLY A 56 9.57 24.73 -7.47
CA GLY A 56 9.73 26.17 -7.69
C GLY A 56 9.47 27.06 -6.47
N ALA A 57 9.04 26.52 -5.32
CA ALA A 57 8.91 27.25 -4.05
C ALA A 57 10.26 27.78 -3.49
N GLY A 58 11.38 27.34 -4.08
CA GLY A 58 12.73 27.77 -3.69
C GLY A 58 13.31 26.97 -2.52
N LYS A 59 12.91 25.70 -2.36
CA LYS A 59 13.39 24.79 -1.29
C LYS A 59 14.91 24.71 -1.22
N SER A 60 15.57 24.33 -2.31
CA SER A 60 17.03 24.16 -2.31
C SER A 60 17.77 25.48 -2.04
N THR A 61 17.24 26.61 -2.51
CA THR A 61 17.77 27.95 -2.18
C THR A 61 17.59 28.28 -0.70
N LEU A 62 16.41 27.99 -0.12
CA LEU A 62 16.16 28.18 1.31
C LEU A 62 17.08 27.30 2.17
N ILE A 63 17.25 26.04 1.80
CA ILE A 63 18.15 25.10 2.47
C ILE A 63 19.58 25.63 2.46
N ASN A 64 20.06 26.14 1.33
CA ASN A 64 21.40 26.71 1.23
C ASN A 64 21.56 27.93 2.16
N ALA A 65 20.60 28.86 2.17
CA ALA A 65 20.64 30.00 3.06
C ALA A 65 20.57 29.60 4.55
N LEU A 66 19.73 28.62 4.89
CA LEU A 66 19.62 28.06 6.24
C LEU A 66 20.91 27.35 6.67
N LEU A 67 21.59 26.65 5.76
CA LEU A 67 22.90 26.05 6.02
C LEU A 67 23.91 27.12 6.43
N GLY A 68 24.01 28.22 5.69
CA GLY A 68 24.92 29.32 6.03
C GLY A 68 24.68 29.87 7.45
N GLU A 69 23.42 30.04 7.83
CA GLU A 69 23.05 30.49 9.17
C GLU A 69 23.37 29.45 10.26
N LEU A 70 23.09 28.16 10.02
CA LEU A 70 23.40 27.09 10.97
C LEU A 70 24.92 26.89 11.15
N ILE A 71 25.72 27.09 10.08
CA ILE A 71 27.18 27.10 10.13
C ILE A 71 27.67 28.26 11.01
N ARG A 72 27.09 29.46 10.85
CA ARG A 72 27.42 30.63 11.68
C ARG A 72 27.10 30.39 13.16
N ARG A 73 26.08 29.57 13.45
CA ARG A 73 25.73 29.09 14.80
C ARG A 73 26.61 27.94 15.30
N GLY A 74 27.61 27.52 14.54
CA GLY A 74 28.58 26.48 14.94
C GLY A 74 28.00 25.06 14.93
N ARG A 75 26.92 24.80 14.18
CA ARG A 75 26.30 23.47 14.10
C ARG A 75 27.02 22.57 13.09
N ARG A 76 27.14 21.28 13.40
CA ARG A 76 27.51 20.23 12.44
C ARG A 76 26.26 19.73 11.74
N ILE A 77 26.21 19.84 10.41
CA ILE A 77 24.96 19.68 9.64
C ILE A 77 25.10 18.59 8.57
N ALA A 78 24.12 17.70 8.52
CA ALA A 78 23.94 16.79 7.38
C ALA A 78 22.73 17.23 6.56
N VAL A 79 22.82 17.11 5.23
CA VAL A 79 21.69 17.33 4.32
C VAL A 79 21.46 16.07 3.50
N LEU A 80 20.24 15.56 3.58
CA LEU A 80 19.75 14.46 2.78
C LEU A 80 18.68 14.98 1.80
N ALA A 81 19.05 15.12 0.55
CA ALA A 81 18.11 15.45 -0.50
C ALA A 81 17.54 14.16 -1.10
N VAL A 82 16.21 14.04 -1.15
CA VAL A 82 15.57 12.97 -1.92
C VAL A 82 15.22 13.51 -3.29
N ASP A 83 15.79 12.90 -4.32
CA ASP A 83 15.63 13.29 -5.72
C ASP A 83 14.79 12.25 -6.48
N PRO A 84 14.15 12.64 -7.60
CA PRO A 84 13.53 11.68 -8.51
C PRO A 84 14.53 10.61 -8.95
N SER A 85 14.01 9.42 -9.25
CA SER A 85 14.82 8.31 -9.77
C SER A 85 15.13 8.49 -11.24
N SER A 86 16.39 8.28 -11.62
CA SER A 86 16.77 8.17 -13.02
C SER A 86 16.15 6.91 -13.61
N PRO A 87 15.40 7.01 -14.72
CA PRO A 87 14.82 5.84 -15.40
C PRO A 87 15.90 4.93 -16.02
N ILE A 88 17.15 5.39 -16.10
CA ILE A 88 18.26 4.65 -16.72
C ILE A 88 19.15 3.99 -15.67
N THR A 89 19.52 4.74 -14.62
CA THR A 89 20.51 4.26 -13.62
C THR A 89 19.89 3.88 -12.28
N GLY A 90 18.63 4.24 -12.03
CA GLY A 90 17.97 4.10 -10.73
C GLY A 90 18.49 5.05 -9.64
N GLY A 91 19.54 5.83 -9.90
CA GLY A 91 20.12 6.82 -8.98
C GLY A 91 19.40 8.17 -8.98
N ALA A 92 19.85 9.09 -8.12
CA ALA A 92 19.30 10.44 -8.03
C ALA A 92 19.52 11.24 -9.32
N VAL A 93 18.48 11.90 -9.84
CA VAL A 93 18.54 12.68 -11.10
C VAL A 93 19.33 13.98 -10.97
N LEU A 94 19.13 14.75 -9.88
CA LEU A 94 19.79 16.05 -9.70
C LEU A 94 21.17 15.90 -9.07
N GLY A 95 21.30 15.00 -8.09
CA GLY A 95 22.57 14.63 -7.48
C GLY A 95 23.18 15.75 -6.61
N ASP A 96 24.27 15.40 -5.92
CA ASP A 96 24.88 16.27 -4.88
C ASP A 96 25.35 17.63 -5.45
N ARG A 97 25.78 17.65 -6.72
CA ARG A 97 26.48 18.78 -7.36
C ARG A 97 25.69 20.07 -7.39
N VAL A 98 24.36 20.03 -7.53
CA VAL A 98 23.53 21.26 -7.57
C VAL A 98 23.47 21.96 -6.20
N ARG A 99 23.73 21.22 -5.12
CA ARG A 99 23.60 21.68 -3.72
C ARG A 99 24.96 21.88 -3.03
N MET A 100 26.08 21.63 -3.71
CA MET A 100 27.42 21.55 -3.12
C MET A 100 28.29 22.82 -3.27
N ASP A 101 27.95 23.77 -4.12
CA ASP A 101 28.91 24.80 -4.58
C ASP A 101 29.31 25.84 -3.52
N GLU A 102 28.46 26.20 -2.55
CA GLU A 102 28.77 27.26 -1.57
C GLU A 102 29.22 26.73 -0.19
N HIS A 103 28.59 25.66 0.30
CA HIS A 103 28.82 25.14 1.66
C HIS A 103 29.33 23.69 1.70
N GLY A 104 29.41 22.97 0.58
CA GLY A 104 29.81 21.57 0.54
C GLY A 104 31.27 21.31 0.96
N ALA A 105 32.14 22.32 0.84
CA ALA A 105 33.53 22.26 1.27
C ALA A 105 33.73 22.44 2.79
N HIS A 106 32.72 22.94 3.51
CA HIS A 106 32.83 23.19 4.94
C HIS A 106 32.98 21.89 5.73
N GLY A 107 33.98 21.80 6.62
CA GLY A 107 34.30 20.57 7.35
C GLY A 107 33.18 20.05 8.25
N GLY A 108 32.30 20.95 8.71
CA GLY A 108 31.11 20.62 9.51
C GLY A 108 29.87 20.24 8.71
N VAL A 109 29.94 20.19 7.36
CA VAL A 109 28.77 19.95 6.49
C VAL A 109 28.95 18.68 5.66
N PHE A 110 27.90 17.86 5.61
CA PHE A 110 27.84 16.69 4.73
C PHE A 110 26.54 16.70 3.93
N ILE A 111 26.64 16.66 2.60
CA ILE A 111 25.46 16.72 1.71
C ILE A 111 25.42 15.42 0.91
N ARG A 112 24.23 14.83 0.82
CA ARG A 112 23.99 13.65 0.01
C ARG A 112 22.59 13.65 -0.58
N SER A 113 22.51 13.16 -1.81
CA SER A 113 21.29 12.99 -2.58
C SER A 113 21.04 11.52 -2.78
N VAL A 114 19.79 11.10 -2.57
CA VAL A 114 19.36 9.71 -2.72
C VAL A 114 18.16 9.63 -3.65
N SER A 115 18.05 8.51 -4.36
CA SER A 115 16.93 8.26 -5.27
C SER A 115 15.68 7.80 -4.52
N ALA A 116 14.51 8.30 -4.93
CA ALA A 116 13.21 7.81 -4.46
C ALA A 116 12.87 6.34 -4.87
N ARG A 117 13.69 5.72 -5.74
CA ARG A 117 13.59 4.37 -6.35
C ARG A 117 12.18 3.84 -6.64
N GLY A 118 11.39 4.60 -7.41
CA GLY A 118 10.08 4.12 -7.89
C GLY A 118 9.04 3.80 -6.80
N HIS A 119 9.30 4.16 -5.55
CA HIS A 119 8.28 4.16 -4.51
C HIS A 119 7.39 5.38 -4.79
N LEU A 120 6.11 5.15 -5.08
CA LEU A 120 5.07 6.18 -5.18
C LEU A 120 4.87 6.81 -3.78
N GLY A 121 5.79 7.69 -3.39
CA GLY A 121 5.86 8.21 -2.02
C GLY A 121 7.03 9.16 -1.76
N GLY A 122 8.24 8.91 -2.27
CA GLY A 122 9.33 9.90 -2.24
C GLY A 122 10.10 10.10 -0.92
N LEU A 123 9.82 9.37 0.17
CA LEU A 123 10.74 9.12 1.28
C LEU A 123 10.81 7.61 1.56
N SER A 124 11.89 6.97 1.10
CA SER A 124 12.12 5.53 1.27
C SER A 124 12.43 5.16 2.73
N LEU A 125 12.16 3.91 3.16
CA LEU A 125 12.76 3.32 4.37
C LEU A 125 14.29 3.53 4.43
N THR A 126 14.92 3.64 3.26
CA THR A 126 16.32 4.03 3.08
C THR A 126 16.63 5.41 3.64
N THR A 127 15.75 6.41 3.48
CA THR A 127 15.94 7.76 4.01
C THR A 127 16.05 7.73 5.53
N SER A 128 15.11 7.08 6.22
CA SER A 128 15.15 6.97 7.68
C SER A 128 16.44 6.28 8.17
N LYS A 129 16.85 5.20 7.50
CA LYS A 129 18.11 4.50 7.80
C LYS A 129 19.35 5.40 7.63
N ILE A 130 19.36 6.28 6.64
CA ILE A 130 20.45 7.24 6.42
C ILE A 130 20.41 8.39 7.42
N VAL A 131 19.22 8.85 7.81
CA VAL A 131 19.06 9.83 8.91
C VAL A 131 19.62 9.27 10.21
N ASP A 132 19.33 8.01 10.53
CA ASP A 132 19.87 7.34 11.72
C ASP A 132 21.39 7.20 11.67
N LEU A 133 21.95 6.95 10.48
CA LEU A 133 23.39 7.00 10.27
C LEU A 133 23.97 8.39 10.56
N PHE A 134 23.32 9.47 10.13
CA PHE A 134 23.80 10.81 10.46
C PHE A 134 23.65 11.13 11.96
N ASP A 135 22.56 10.71 12.59
CA ASP A 135 22.37 10.89 14.03
C ASP A 135 23.44 10.16 14.85
N ALA A 136 23.66 8.87 14.56
CA ALA A 136 24.67 8.04 15.22
C ALA A 136 26.09 8.61 15.10
N VAL A 137 26.43 9.24 13.98
CA VAL A 137 27.74 9.87 13.73
C VAL A 137 27.92 11.19 14.47
N GLY A 138 26.85 11.72 15.08
CA GLY A 138 26.88 12.94 15.88
C GLY A 138 26.84 14.22 15.04
N PHE A 139 25.96 14.27 14.04
CA PHE A 139 25.53 15.56 13.47
C PHE A 139 24.55 16.25 14.44
N ASP A 140 24.63 17.58 14.57
CA ASP A 140 23.72 18.33 15.44
C ASP A 140 22.34 18.50 14.78
N VAL A 141 22.33 18.71 13.46
CA VAL A 141 21.14 18.96 12.65
C VAL A 141 21.20 18.10 11.39
N VAL A 142 20.09 17.42 11.07
CA VAL A 142 19.91 16.69 9.81
C VAL A 142 18.77 17.34 9.04
N LEU A 143 19.07 17.98 7.92
CA LEU A 143 18.07 18.55 7.02
C LEU A 143 17.65 17.50 5.99
N VAL A 144 16.34 17.27 5.85
CA VAL A 144 15.78 16.33 4.87
C VAL A 144 14.90 17.09 3.88
N GLU A 145 15.22 17.01 2.59
CA GLU A 145 14.44 17.65 1.51
C GLU A 145 13.68 16.59 0.69
N THR A 146 12.39 16.82 0.40
CA THR A 146 11.57 15.96 -0.48
C THR A 146 11.51 16.47 -1.93
N VAL A 147 11.14 15.57 -2.85
CA VAL A 147 10.82 15.93 -4.24
C VAL A 147 9.48 16.66 -4.28
N GLY A 148 9.41 17.81 -4.96
CA GLY A 148 8.18 18.61 -5.07
C GLY A 148 7.07 18.01 -5.96
N THR A 149 7.12 16.74 -6.36
CA THR A 149 6.12 16.17 -7.30
C THR A 149 5.36 15.03 -6.64
N GLY A 150 4.15 15.31 -6.14
CA GLY A 150 3.22 14.30 -5.63
C GLY A 150 3.20 14.12 -4.11
N GLN A 151 2.66 12.98 -3.67
CA GLN A 151 2.28 12.59 -2.29
C GLN A 151 3.43 12.48 -1.26
N SER A 152 4.62 12.99 -1.60
CA SER A 152 5.85 12.95 -0.76
C SER A 152 5.86 13.91 0.42
N GLU A 153 4.90 14.82 0.47
CA GLU A 153 4.87 15.88 1.46
C GLU A 153 4.43 15.34 2.83
N VAL A 154 3.55 14.33 2.87
CA VAL A 154 3.05 13.71 4.12
C VAL A 154 4.09 12.80 4.77
N GLU A 155 4.97 12.18 3.99
CA GLU A 155 5.95 11.20 4.51
C GLU A 155 7.04 11.84 5.38
N ILE A 156 7.28 13.14 5.20
CA ILE A 156 8.23 13.89 6.03
C ILE A 156 7.81 13.94 7.50
N SER A 157 6.52 13.70 7.76
CA SER A 157 5.97 13.62 9.10
C SER A 157 6.55 12.50 9.95
N TYR A 158 7.03 11.41 9.32
CA TYR A 158 7.56 10.24 10.02
C TYR A 158 9.09 10.25 10.19
N CYS A 159 9.80 11.11 9.45
CA CYS A 159 11.26 11.16 9.49
C CYS A 159 11.84 12.39 10.18
N ALA A 160 11.03 13.42 10.46
CA ALA A 160 11.49 14.69 11.02
C ALA A 160 10.91 14.97 12.41
N ASP A 161 11.71 15.60 13.26
CA ASP A 161 11.26 16.16 14.54
C ASP A 161 10.57 17.51 14.32
N THR A 162 10.99 18.28 13.31
CA THR A 162 10.41 19.59 12.93
C THR A 162 10.10 19.63 11.46
N ARG A 163 8.85 19.99 11.12
CA ARG A 163 8.31 19.91 9.77
C ARG A 163 8.02 21.30 9.23
N ILE A 164 8.74 21.65 8.17
CA ILE A 164 8.65 22.95 7.50
C ILE A 164 8.00 22.75 6.14
N VAL A 165 6.88 23.45 5.91
CA VAL A 165 6.20 23.46 4.62
C VAL A 165 6.43 24.82 3.96
N LEU A 166 6.99 24.80 2.76
CA LEU A 166 7.23 25.98 1.94
C LEU A 166 6.06 26.24 0.99
N CYS A 167 5.54 27.46 1.05
CA CYS A 167 4.49 27.95 0.17
C CYS A 167 5.05 29.08 -0.71
N PRO A 168 4.97 28.99 -2.05
CA PRO A 168 5.27 30.12 -2.92
C PRO A 168 4.24 31.26 -2.77
N PRO A 169 4.60 32.51 -3.10
CA PRO A 169 3.66 33.62 -3.18
C PRO A 169 2.62 33.41 -4.30
N GLY A 170 1.40 33.87 -4.08
CA GLY A 170 0.39 33.94 -5.15
C GLY A 170 -0.37 32.64 -5.42
N MET A 171 -0.41 31.70 -4.47
CA MET A 171 -1.09 30.41 -4.61
C MET A 171 -2.62 30.47 -4.84
N GLY A 172 -3.29 31.62 -4.70
CA GLY A 172 -4.71 31.76 -5.11
C GLY A 172 -5.63 30.68 -4.51
N ASP A 173 -6.44 30.03 -5.37
CA ASP A 173 -7.33 28.92 -5.00
C ASP A 173 -6.56 27.63 -4.62
N ASP A 174 -5.28 27.52 -5.00
CA ASP A 174 -4.42 26.36 -4.70
C ASP A 174 -4.06 26.27 -3.21
N VAL A 175 -4.23 27.33 -2.42
CA VAL A 175 -4.08 27.24 -0.95
C VAL A 175 -5.11 26.24 -0.39
N GLN A 176 -6.28 26.09 -1.02
CA GLN A 176 -7.26 25.06 -0.65
C GLN A 176 -6.80 23.64 -1.05
N ALA A 177 -5.98 23.48 -2.08
CA ALA A 177 -5.42 22.18 -2.47
C ALA A 177 -4.37 21.68 -1.46
N ILE A 178 -3.62 22.60 -0.82
CA ILE A 178 -2.66 22.29 0.25
C ILE A 178 -3.37 21.87 1.56
N LYS A 179 -4.67 22.20 1.68
CA LYS A 179 -5.48 21.98 2.88
C LYS A 179 -5.62 20.50 3.26
N ALA A 180 -5.66 19.59 2.29
CA ALA A 180 -5.76 18.16 2.56
C ALA A 180 -4.37 17.56 2.84
N GLY A 181 -4.03 17.35 4.11
CA GLY A 181 -2.87 16.56 4.56
C GLY A 181 -1.52 17.29 4.68
N VAL A 182 -1.29 18.43 4.01
CA VAL A 182 0.04 19.10 4.02
C VAL A 182 0.11 20.24 5.05
N LEU A 183 -0.95 21.03 5.24
CA LEU A 183 -0.99 22.03 6.33
C LEU A 183 -1.06 21.38 7.72
N GLU A 184 -1.66 20.19 7.81
CA GLU A 184 -1.87 19.45 9.06
C GLU A 184 -0.58 18.90 9.65
N ILE A 185 0.43 18.66 8.81
CA ILE A 185 1.74 18.15 9.25
C ILE A 185 2.72 19.27 9.60
N ALA A 186 2.45 20.53 9.23
CA ALA A 186 3.39 21.62 9.43
C ALA A 186 3.54 21.95 10.91
N ASP A 187 4.79 22.12 11.37
CA ASP A 187 5.14 22.75 12.65
C ASP A 187 5.53 24.22 12.42
N ILE A 188 6.03 24.53 11.22
CA ILE A 188 6.37 25.87 10.74
C ILE A 188 5.93 25.99 9.28
N LEU A 189 5.19 27.05 8.96
CA LEU A 189 4.87 27.43 7.58
C LEU A 189 5.80 28.53 7.11
N VAL A 190 6.32 28.43 5.89
CA VAL A 190 7.23 29.43 5.32
C VAL A 190 6.73 29.90 3.97
N VAL A 191 6.43 31.20 3.86
CA VAL A 191 6.24 31.87 2.57
C VAL A 191 7.60 32.40 2.10
N ASN A 192 8.25 31.66 1.20
CA ASN A 192 9.52 32.05 0.61
C ASN A 192 9.30 32.97 -0.60
N LYS A 193 10.32 33.71 -1.03
CA LYS A 193 10.22 34.77 -2.05
C LYS A 193 9.26 35.89 -1.63
N ALA A 194 9.31 36.26 -0.35
CA ALA A 194 8.41 37.25 0.24
C ALA A 194 8.55 38.67 -0.36
N ASP A 195 9.59 38.90 -1.16
CA ASP A 195 9.81 40.07 -2.00
C ASP A 195 8.88 40.14 -3.22
N LEU A 196 8.26 39.03 -3.63
CA LEU A 196 7.36 39.01 -4.78
C LEU A 196 5.97 39.56 -4.46
N PRO A 197 5.27 40.11 -5.47
CA PRO A 197 3.86 40.46 -5.35
C PRO A 197 3.04 39.27 -4.85
N LEU A 198 1.97 39.55 -4.09
CA LEU A 198 1.07 38.56 -3.48
C LEU A 198 1.61 37.78 -2.26
N ALA A 199 2.87 37.91 -1.87
CA ALA A 199 3.39 37.24 -0.67
C ALA A 199 2.59 37.56 0.60
N GLY A 200 2.30 38.84 0.83
CA GLY A 200 1.49 39.27 1.97
C GLY A 200 0.05 38.76 1.94
N ARG A 201 -0.51 38.47 0.75
CA ARG A 201 -1.83 37.82 0.62
C ARG A 201 -1.74 36.37 1.06
N THR A 202 -0.77 35.61 0.53
CA THR A 202 -0.55 34.21 0.90
C THR A 202 -0.33 34.03 2.41
N VAL A 203 0.41 34.94 3.06
CA VAL A 203 0.58 34.91 4.52
C VAL A 203 -0.76 35.04 5.25
N ARG A 204 -1.60 36.00 4.87
CA ARG A 204 -2.93 36.18 5.47
C ARG A 204 -3.82 34.97 5.23
N ASP A 205 -3.81 34.42 4.03
CA ASP A 205 -4.60 33.25 3.68
C ASP A 205 -4.19 32.03 4.54
N LEU A 206 -2.89 31.78 4.71
CA LEU A 206 -2.38 30.71 5.57
C LEU A 206 -2.71 30.95 7.05
N GLN A 207 -2.58 32.19 7.55
CA GLN A 207 -2.95 32.53 8.93
C GLN A 207 -4.43 32.29 9.20
N ASN A 208 -5.31 32.69 8.27
CA ASN A 208 -6.75 32.43 8.35
C ASN A 208 -7.04 30.92 8.39
N MET A 209 -6.31 30.12 7.63
CA MET A 209 -6.48 28.67 7.62
C MET A 209 -5.99 28.00 8.92
N LEU A 210 -4.94 28.51 9.55
CA LEU A 210 -4.45 27.98 10.83
C LEU A 210 -5.48 28.13 11.96
N HIS A 211 -6.36 29.14 11.90
CA HIS A 211 -7.44 29.31 12.88
C HIS A 211 -8.50 28.20 12.83
N LEU A 212 -8.56 27.43 11.75
CA LEU A 212 -9.49 26.31 11.55
C LEU A 212 -8.89 24.95 11.96
N ARG A 213 -7.63 24.93 12.43
CA ARG A 213 -6.95 23.70 12.88
C ARG A 213 -7.31 23.39 14.33
N ASN A 214 -7.51 22.10 14.65
CA ASN A 214 -7.64 21.65 16.04
C ASN A 214 -6.41 22.07 16.86
N GLN A 215 -6.64 22.50 18.10
CA GLN A 215 -5.58 23.00 18.97
C GLN A 215 -4.57 21.89 19.27
N THR A 216 -3.31 22.12 18.90
CA THR A 216 -2.13 21.34 19.32
C THR A 216 -1.36 22.11 20.39
N ASP A 217 -0.56 21.42 21.20
CA ASP A 217 0.28 22.06 22.24
C ASP A 217 1.31 23.05 21.67
N TRP A 218 1.67 22.89 20.39
CA TRP A 218 2.52 23.83 19.64
C TRP A 218 1.69 24.74 18.73
N LYS A 219 1.92 26.05 18.82
CA LYS A 219 1.31 27.04 17.93
C LYS A 219 2.13 27.21 16.66
N VAL A 220 1.56 26.76 15.55
CA VAL A 220 2.17 26.93 14.22
C VAL A 220 2.12 28.40 13.79
N GLU A 221 3.24 28.86 13.22
CA GLU A 221 3.40 30.22 12.72
C GLU A 221 3.75 30.21 11.23
N VAL A 222 3.31 31.28 10.55
CA VAL A 222 3.66 31.56 9.15
C VAL A 222 4.78 32.59 9.15
N LEU A 223 5.96 32.17 8.70
CA LEU A 223 7.14 33.03 8.53
C LEU A 223 7.32 33.45 7.08
N GLN A 224 7.93 34.61 6.88
CA GLN A 224 8.30 35.11 5.56
C GLN A 224 9.81 35.04 5.38
N THR A 225 10.26 34.56 4.22
CA THR A 225 11.69 34.49 3.90
C THR A 225 11.97 34.97 2.48
N VAL A 226 13.18 35.51 2.28
CA VAL A 226 13.75 35.78 0.96
C VAL A 226 15.11 35.11 0.92
N ALA A 227 15.12 33.83 0.54
CA ALA A 227 16.30 32.97 0.62
C ALA A 227 17.54 33.55 -0.08
N THR A 228 17.36 34.31 -1.17
CA THR A 228 18.45 34.93 -1.94
C THR A 228 19.14 36.08 -1.22
N SER A 229 18.45 36.81 -0.34
CA SER A 229 19.01 37.92 0.44
C SER A 229 19.35 37.54 1.88
N GLY A 230 18.93 36.35 2.33
CA GLY A 230 19.03 35.92 3.72
C GLY A 230 17.96 36.51 4.65
N ALA A 231 17.08 37.38 4.16
CA ALA A 231 16.03 37.97 5.00
C ALA A 231 15.07 36.88 5.54
N GLY A 232 14.82 36.92 6.85
CA GLY A 232 13.97 35.96 7.57
C GLY A 232 14.63 34.62 7.91
N ILE A 233 15.85 34.33 7.42
CA ILE A 233 16.52 33.04 7.65
C ILE A 233 16.93 32.84 9.12
N ALA A 234 17.46 33.88 9.76
CA ALA A 234 17.78 33.83 11.20
C ALA A 234 16.53 33.59 12.05
N GLN A 235 15.40 34.22 11.71
CA GLN A 235 14.12 34.03 12.39
C GLN A 235 13.59 32.60 12.20
N LEU A 236 13.75 32.04 10.98
CA LEU A 236 13.41 30.64 10.72
C LEU A 236 14.26 29.70 11.57
N ALA A 237 15.57 29.93 11.66
CA ALA A 237 16.46 29.13 12.50
C ALA A 237 16.10 29.25 14.00
N ASP A 238 15.75 30.44 14.48
CA ASP A 238 15.28 30.65 15.86
C ASP A 238 13.98 29.88 16.14
N LYS A 239 13.06 29.84 15.17
CA LYS A 239 11.80 29.10 15.31
C LYS A 239 12.02 27.59 15.31
N ILE A 240 12.97 27.10 14.51
CA ILE A 240 13.40 25.69 14.52
C ILE A 240 13.99 25.32 15.89
N ASP A 241 14.88 26.15 16.45
CA ASP A 241 15.46 25.95 17.79
C ASP A 241 14.37 26.02 18.89
N ALA A 242 13.40 26.93 18.75
CA ALA A 242 12.28 27.05 19.69
C ALA A 242 11.36 25.81 19.66
N HIS A 243 11.05 25.29 18.47
CA HIS A 243 10.27 24.07 18.34
C HIS A 243 11.02 22.89 18.94
N ARG A 244 12.32 22.74 18.64
CA ARG A 244 13.19 21.74 19.27
C ARG A 244 13.14 21.78 20.79
N ALA A 245 13.19 22.98 21.38
CA ALA A 245 13.13 23.14 22.83
C ALA A 245 11.76 22.70 23.41
N ALA A 246 10.68 22.89 22.66
CA ALA A 246 9.34 22.51 23.08
C ALA A 246 9.03 21.01 22.92
N VAL A 247 9.47 20.38 21.82
CA VAL A 247 9.10 18.98 21.49
C VAL A 247 10.24 17.97 21.67
N GLY A 248 11.47 18.43 21.90
CA GLY A 248 12.66 17.59 22.00
C GLY A 248 13.20 17.12 20.63
N VAL A 249 14.04 16.09 20.68
CA VAL A 249 14.64 15.41 19.51
C VAL A 249 14.34 13.92 19.59
N GLY A 250 14.39 13.23 18.45
CA GLY A 250 14.17 11.79 18.41
C GLY A 250 12.69 11.38 18.48
N ARG A 251 11.77 12.31 18.18
CA ARG A 251 10.33 11.99 17.99
C ARG A 251 10.17 10.89 16.96
N ARG A 252 11.02 10.92 15.92
CA ARG A 252 11.08 9.87 14.89
C ARG A 252 11.43 8.46 15.40
N LEU A 253 12.18 8.38 16.50
CA LEU A 253 12.61 7.10 17.10
C LEU A 253 11.53 6.51 18.02
N GLN A 254 10.63 7.35 18.54
CA GLN A 254 9.44 6.89 19.26
C GLN A 254 8.49 6.14 18.32
N TRP A 255 8.39 6.56 17.05
CA TRP A 255 7.68 5.79 16.01
C TRP A 255 8.37 4.48 15.61
N ALA A 256 9.67 4.31 15.90
CA ALA A 256 10.41 3.07 15.66
C ALA A 256 10.34 2.08 16.84
N THR A 257 10.11 2.57 18.07
CA THR A 257 10.10 1.79 19.32
C THR A 257 8.70 1.51 19.86
N GLN A 258 7.72 2.38 19.58
CA GLN A 258 6.32 1.99 19.63
C GLN A 258 6.11 0.99 18.48
N ALA A 259 5.67 -0.22 18.79
CA ALA A 259 5.20 -1.19 17.80
C ALA A 259 3.89 -0.73 17.15
N VAL A 260 3.84 0.51 16.68
CA VAL A 260 2.94 0.98 15.65
C VAL A 260 3.71 0.72 14.36
N PRO A 261 3.30 -0.24 13.51
CA PRO A 261 3.92 -0.36 12.20
C PRO A 261 3.78 0.98 11.47
N PRO A 262 4.72 1.35 10.58
CA PRO A 262 4.52 2.51 9.71
C PRO A 262 3.35 2.18 8.78
N VAL A 263 2.15 2.49 9.24
CA VAL A 263 1.00 2.68 8.38
C VAL A 263 1.24 4.06 7.79
N SER A 264 1.96 4.10 6.67
CA SER A 264 1.98 5.30 5.83
C SER A 264 0.55 5.75 5.60
N ALA A 265 0.29 7.05 5.47
CA ALA A 265 -1.01 7.52 5.00
C ALA A 265 -1.43 6.82 3.67
N ALA A 266 -0.47 6.34 2.88
CA ALA A 266 -0.71 5.45 1.76
C ALA A 266 -1.30 4.08 2.16
N LYS A 267 -0.88 3.45 3.28
CA LYS A 267 -1.53 2.26 3.87
C LYS A 267 -2.88 2.58 4.53
N ILE A 268 -3.14 3.78 5.04
CA ILE A 268 -4.52 4.13 5.48
C ILE A 268 -5.46 4.06 4.28
N SER A 269 -4.94 4.37 3.09
CA SER A 269 -5.67 4.28 1.83
C SER A 269 -5.55 2.93 1.08
N GLN A 270 -4.63 2.04 1.42
CA GLN A 270 -4.35 0.79 0.69
C GLN A 270 -3.95 -0.37 1.63
N ALA A 271 -4.38 -0.36 2.89
CA ALA A 271 -4.19 -1.48 3.79
C ALA A 271 -4.77 -2.71 3.11
N THR A 272 -3.93 -3.72 2.90
CA THR A 272 -4.45 -5.00 2.42
C THR A 272 -5.36 -5.58 3.49
N GLU A 273 -6.30 -6.43 3.08
CA GLU A 273 -7.14 -7.15 4.03
C GLU A 273 -6.31 -7.92 5.07
N HIS A 274 -5.14 -8.41 4.67
CA HIS A 274 -4.16 -9.03 5.57
C HIS A 274 -3.61 -8.06 6.62
N ASP A 275 -3.17 -6.86 6.22
CA ASP A 275 -2.70 -5.83 7.15
C ASP A 275 -3.80 -5.47 8.17
N LEU A 276 -5.03 -5.34 7.69
CA LEU A 276 -6.18 -4.97 8.50
C LEU A 276 -6.51 -6.07 9.52
N MET A 277 -6.54 -7.33 9.10
CA MET A 277 -6.81 -8.47 9.99
C MET A 277 -5.69 -8.68 11.02
N GLN A 278 -4.41 -8.49 10.64
CA GLN A 278 -3.30 -8.50 11.59
C GLN A 278 -3.47 -7.41 12.66
N GLN A 279 -3.79 -6.18 12.26
CA GLN A 279 -3.96 -5.07 13.20
C GLN A 279 -5.14 -5.29 14.15
N ILE A 280 -6.27 -5.82 13.66
CA ILE A 280 -7.40 -6.25 14.49
C ILE A 280 -6.92 -7.28 15.51
N GLY A 281 -6.13 -8.27 15.09
CA GLY A 281 -5.55 -9.28 15.98
C GLY A 281 -4.71 -8.65 17.10
N LEU A 282 -3.87 -7.66 16.78
CA LEU A 282 -3.05 -6.95 17.77
C LEU A 282 -3.88 -6.17 18.78
N TRP A 283 -4.89 -5.41 18.32
CA TRP A 283 -5.78 -4.67 19.23
C TRP A 283 -6.55 -5.61 20.17
N ARG A 284 -7.04 -6.73 19.65
CA ARG A 284 -7.72 -7.75 20.45
C ARG A 284 -6.80 -8.42 21.46
N ALA A 285 -5.58 -8.76 21.06
CA ALA A 285 -4.58 -9.33 21.97
C ALA A 285 -4.22 -8.36 23.10
N ALA A 286 -4.31 -7.05 22.85
CA ALA A 286 -4.18 -6.00 23.86
C ALA A 286 -5.45 -5.77 24.70
N GLY A 287 -6.50 -6.57 24.52
CA GLY A 287 -7.76 -6.48 25.27
C GLY A 287 -8.70 -5.36 24.83
N LYS A 288 -8.43 -4.70 23.70
CA LYS A 288 -9.24 -3.57 23.21
C LYS A 288 -10.50 -4.05 22.49
N GLY A 289 -11.61 -3.34 22.66
CA GLY A 289 -12.77 -3.45 21.78
C GLY A 289 -12.42 -3.00 20.35
N VAL A 290 -12.91 -3.73 19.34
CA VAL A 290 -12.68 -3.41 17.92
C VAL A 290 -13.97 -3.55 17.14
N ALA A 291 -14.22 -2.62 16.22
CA ALA A 291 -15.28 -2.67 15.23
C ALA A 291 -14.70 -2.61 13.81
N LEU A 292 -15.46 -3.16 12.87
CA LEU A 292 -15.15 -3.19 11.46
C LEU A 292 -16.30 -2.57 10.67
N ALA A 293 -15.97 -1.50 9.94
CA ALA A 293 -16.85 -0.86 9.00
C ALA A 293 -16.57 -1.38 7.58
N THR A 294 -17.61 -1.58 6.78
CA THR A 294 -17.50 -2.10 5.41
C THR A 294 -18.43 -1.37 4.47
N VAL A 295 -17.91 -0.92 3.33
CA VAL A 295 -18.71 -0.35 2.25
C VAL A 295 -19.59 -1.45 1.64
N VAL A 296 -20.90 -1.34 1.86
CA VAL A 296 -21.88 -2.34 1.44
C VAL A 296 -22.37 -2.04 0.03
N ARG A 297 -22.67 -0.79 -0.27
CA ARG A 297 -23.15 -0.33 -1.58
C ARG A 297 -22.66 1.08 -1.85
N THR A 298 -22.52 1.37 -3.14
CA THR A 298 -22.15 2.70 -3.63
C THR A 298 -23.01 3.05 -4.83
N TRP A 299 -23.52 4.27 -4.89
CA TRP A 299 -24.19 4.84 -6.06
C TRP A 299 -23.45 6.07 -6.55
N GLY A 300 -23.35 6.25 -7.87
CA GLY A 300 -22.57 7.33 -8.46
C GLY A 300 -21.06 7.14 -8.27
N SER A 301 -20.30 8.23 -8.31
CA SER A 301 -18.84 8.18 -8.16
C SER A 301 -18.46 8.13 -6.67
N SER A 302 -18.32 6.91 -6.13
CA SER A 302 -17.75 6.71 -4.78
C SER A 302 -16.21 6.63 -4.84
N PRO A 303 -15.48 7.26 -3.90
CA PRO A 303 -14.01 7.18 -3.86
C PRO A 303 -13.48 5.78 -3.53
N ARG A 304 -14.34 4.94 -2.93
CA ARG A 304 -14.02 3.57 -2.50
C ARG A 304 -15.02 2.57 -3.07
N PRO A 305 -14.56 1.42 -3.58
CA PRO A 305 -15.45 0.37 -4.04
C PRO A 305 -16.16 -0.33 -2.89
N GLN A 306 -17.27 -1.00 -3.20
CA GLN A 306 -17.89 -2.01 -2.35
C GLN A 306 -16.83 -3.01 -1.85
N GLY A 307 -16.94 -3.40 -0.57
CA GLY A 307 -15.95 -4.24 0.10
C GLY A 307 -14.79 -3.48 0.73
N SER A 308 -14.70 -2.16 0.60
CA SER A 308 -13.68 -1.39 1.33
C SER A 308 -13.92 -1.42 2.83
N HIS A 309 -12.85 -1.50 3.63
CA HIS A 309 -12.91 -1.72 5.07
C HIS A 309 -12.25 -0.60 5.87
N LEU A 310 -12.78 -0.33 7.07
CA LEU A 310 -12.17 0.52 8.09
C LEU A 310 -12.31 -0.18 9.44
N ALA A 311 -11.18 -0.59 10.02
CA ALA A 311 -11.13 -1.15 11.37
C ALA A 311 -10.87 -0.03 12.38
N VAL A 312 -11.62 -0.02 13.48
CA VAL A 312 -11.56 1.02 14.52
C VAL A 312 -11.49 0.34 15.88
N GLU A 313 -10.57 0.77 16.73
CA GLU A 313 -10.50 0.32 18.12
C GLU A 313 -11.23 1.31 19.06
N GLU A 314 -11.59 0.87 20.26
CA GLU A 314 -12.36 1.64 21.26
C GLU A 314 -11.80 3.05 21.55
N GLY A 315 -10.48 3.21 21.60
CA GLY A 315 -9.78 4.49 21.77
C GLY A 315 -9.75 5.40 20.52
N GLY A 316 -10.36 4.98 19.41
CA GLY A 316 -10.51 5.76 18.18
C GLY A 316 -9.36 5.63 17.18
N ALA A 317 -8.32 4.85 17.50
CA ALA A 317 -7.31 4.50 16.50
C ALA A 317 -7.93 3.61 15.41
N PHE A 318 -7.55 3.82 14.15
CA PHE A 318 -8.16 3.13 13.02
C PHE A 318 -7.16 2.76 11.92
N LEU A 319 -7.54 1.82 11.06
CA LEU A 319 -6.80 1.37 9.89
C LEU A 319 -7.76 1.06 8.73
N GLY A 320 -7.42 1.51 7.53
CA GLY A 320 -8.26 1.37 6.34
C GLY A 320 -9.08 2.63 6.06
N SER A 321 -10.03 2.53 5.13
CA SER A 321 -10.81 3.67 4.66
C SER A 321 -12.08 3.21 3.93
N VAL A 322 -13.17 3.95 4.12
CA VAL A 322 -14.48 3.71 3.48
C VAL A 322 -14.86 4.81 2.49
N SER A 323 -14.22 5.99 2.52
CA SER A 323 -14.46 7.07 1.55
C SER A 323 -13.22 7.85 1.14
N GLY A 324 -12.06 7.58 1.73
CA GLY A 324 -10.82 8.31 1.47
C GLY A 324 -10.65 9.59 2.30
N GLY A 325 -11.50 9.82 3.31
CA GLY A 325 -11.35 10.90 4.30
C GLY A 325 -12.62 11.70 4.61
N CYS A 326 -13.68 11.59 3.81
CA CYS A 326 -14.88 12.42 3.94
C CYS A 326 -15.79 11.98 5.11
N ILE A 327 -16.08 10.68 5.23
CA ILE A 327 -17.04 10.15 6.22
C ILE A 327 -16.38 9.39 7.37
N GLU A 328 -15.06 9.23 7.36
CA GLU A 328 -14.30 8.43 8.32
C GLU A 328 -14.57 8.86 9.77
N GLY A 329 -14.65 10.16 10.07
CA GLY A 329 -14.94 10.65 11.43
C GLY A 329 -16.33 10.21 11.95
N ALA A 330 -17.35 10.26 11.09
CA ALA A 330 -18.69 9.80 11.43
C ALA A 330 -18.71 8.27 11.64
N VAL A 331 -18.04 7.53 10.76
CA VAL A 331 -17.95 6.07 10.86
C VAL A 331 -17.15 5.63 12.09
N ILE A 332 -16.09 6.33 12.48
CA ILE A 332 -15.32 6.07 13.71
C ILE A 332 -16.21 6.26 14.94
N THR A 333 -17.01 7.32 14.97
CA THR A 333 -17.93 7.60 16.09
C THR A 333 -18.94 6.46 16.25
N GLU A 334 -19.56 6.02 15.16
CA GLU A 334 -20.50 4.92 15.16
C GLU A 334 -19.85 3.57 15.47
N ALA A 335 -18.59 3.37 15.08
CA ALA A 335 -17.81 2.19 15.41
C ALA A 335 -17.53 2.10 16.92
N GLN A 336 -17.16 3.21 17.56
CA GLN A 336 -17.00 3.27 19.02
C GLN A 336 -18.33 2.99 19.74
N ALA A 337 -19.45 3.52 19.23
CA ALA A 337 -20.76 3.23 19.76
C ALA A 337 -21.12 1.73 19.63
N ALA A 338 -20.83 1.11 18.47
CA ALA A 338 -21.01 -0.33 18.23
C ALA A 338 -20.15 -1.23 19.11
N ILE A 339 -18.94 -0.79 19.47
CA ILE A 339 -18.11 -1.48 20.45
C ILE A 339 -18.77 -1.44 21.83
N SER A 340 -19.29 -0.27 22.22
CA SER A 340 -19.87 -0.03 23.55
C SER A 340 -21.19 -0.78 23.76
N ASP A 341 -22.12 -0.72 22.81
CA ASP A 341 -23.45 -1.33 22.96
C ASP A 341 -23.59 -2.72 22.30
N GLY A 342 -22.58 -3.14 21.54
CA GLY A 342 -22.55 -4.44 20.85
C GLY A 342 -23.50 -4.55 19.66
N LYS A 343 -24.11 -3.46 19.19
CA LYS A 343 -25.11 -3.50 18.13
C LYS A 343 -24.51 -3.13 16.76
N PRO A 344 -24.74 -3.93 15.72
CA PRO A 344 -24.38 -3.54 14.36
C PRO A 344 -25.27 -2.40 13.85
N ARG A 345 -24.76 -1.63 12.90
CA ARG A 345 -25.41 -0.44 12.34
C ARG A 345 -25.24 -0.41 10.83
N MET A 346 -26.30 -0.08 10.10
CA MET A 346 -26.21 0.31 8.70
C MET A 346 -26.23 1.84 8.65
N LEU A 347 -25.14 2.42 8.17
CA LEU A 347 -24.99 3.85 8.00
C LEU A 347 -25.20 4.19 6.53
N GLU A 348 -25.90 5.29 6.30
CA GLU A 348 -26.18 5.76 4.97
C GLU A 348 -25.70 7.19 4.83
N PHE A 349 -24.82 7.39 3.86
CA PHE A 349 -24.24 8.69 3.54
C PHE A 349 -24.65 9.04 2.12
N GLY A 350 -25.44 10.10 1.95
CA GLY A 350 -25.90 10.54 0.64
C GLY A 350 -25.97 12.06 0.57
N VAL A 351 -25.85 12.59 -0.64
CA VAL A 351 -26.14 13.99 -0.90
C VAL A 351 -27.67 14.15 -0.94
N SER A 352 -28.26 14.56 0.18
CA SER A 352 -29.49 15.36 0.16
C SER A 352 -29.12 16.79 0.53
N ASP A 353 -29.55 17.75 -0.30
CA ASP A 353 -29.26 19.17 -0.14
C ASP A 353 -29.70 19.69 1.24
N ALA A 354 -28.73 19.76 2.16
CA ALA A 354 -28.63 20.64 3.33
C ALA A 354 -27.43 20.23 4.22
N LEU A 355 -27.08 18.94 4.27
CA LEU A 355 -26.04 18.41 5.17
C LEU A 355 -24.68 18.13 4.49
N ALA A 356 -24.62 18.22 3.16
CA ALA A 356 -23.44 17.90 2.36
C ALA A 356 -22.22 18.80 2.66
N TRP A 357 -22.42 19.96 3.27
CA TRP A 357 -21.34 20.88 3.62
C TRP A 357 -20.61 20.51 4.93
N GLU A 358 -21.24 19.77 5.84
CA GLU A 358 -20.64 19.38 7.13
C GLU A 358 -19.72 18.16 7.04
N VAL A 359 -19.90 17.29 6.02
CA VAL A 359 -19.21 15.98 5.91
C VAL A 359 -18.33 15.82 4.65
N GLY A 360 -18.09 16.91 3.90
CA GLY A 360 -17.00 16.97 2.91
C GLY A 360 -17.07 16.00 1.73
N LEU A 361 -18.24 15.45 1.39
CA LEU A 361 -18.43 14.56 0.23
C LEU A 361 -18.48 15.37 -1.07
N SER A 362 -17.32 15.55 -1.72
CA SER A 362 -17.18 16.33 -2.97
C SER A 362 -17.57 15.57 -4.24
N CYS A 363 -17.86 14.27 -4.16
CA CYS A 363 -17.96 13.37 -5.32
C CYS A 363 -19.40 12.98 -5.74
N GLY A 364 -20.45 13.55 -5.13
CA GLY A 364 -21.84 13.39 -5.61
C GLY A 364 -22.44 11.97 -5.50
N GLY A 365 -21.75 11.05 -4.82
CA GLY A 365 -22.19 9.66 -4.62
C GLY A 365 -22.95 9.43 -3.32
N ARG A 366 -23.65 8.31 -3.23
CA ARG A 366 -24.25 7.76 -1.99
C ARG A 366 -23.50 6.48 -1.62
N VAL A 367 -23.27 6.26 -0.33
CA VAL A 367 -22.53 5.11 0.20
C VAL A 367 -23.28 4.55 1.41
N GLU A 368 -23.49 3.23 1.41
CA GLU A 368 -23.93 2.48 2.60
C GLU A 368 -22.72 1.83 3.26
N VAL A 369 -22.56 2.02 4.57
CA VAL A 369 -21.48 1.45 5.37
C VAL A 369 -22.07 0.64 6.51
N PHE A 370 -21.75 -0.65 6.54
CA PHE A 370 -22.13 -1.52 7.65
C PHE A 370 -21.04 -1.54 8.70
N VAL A 371 -21.38 -1.22 9.93
CA VAL A 371 -20.48 -1.17 11.08
C VAL A 371 -20.90 -2.24 12.08
N GLU A 372 -19.98 -3.11 12.43
CA GLU A 372 -20.20 -4.16 13.43
C GLU A 372 -19.01 -4.30 14.37
N ARG A 373 -19.26 -4.77 15.59
CA ARG A 373 -18.19 -5.23 16.46
C ARG A 373 -17.52 -6.46 15.82
N VAL A 374 -16.20 -6.53 15.89
CA VAL A 374 -15.45 -7.70 15.41
C VAL A 374 -15.93 -8.95 16.15
N MET A 375 -16.08 -10.05 15.42
CA MET A 375 -16.65 -11.32 15.87
C MET A 375 -16.04 -11.87 17.17
N PRO A 376 -16.72 -12.75 17.91
CA PRO A 376 -16.16 -13.41 19.09
C PRO A 376 -14.81 -14.09 18.83
N GLN A 377 -14.00 -14.23 19.89
CA GLN A 377 -12.59 -14.70 19.79
C GLN A 377 -12.45 -16.01 19.01
N GLY A 378 -13.29 -17.01 19.30
CA GLY A 378 -13.22 -18.30 18.61
C GLY A 378 -13.52 -18.21 17.10
N LEU A 379 -14.44 -17.34 16.66
CA LEU A 379 -14.70 -17.14 15.23
C LEU A 379 -13.58 -16.37 14.54
N PHE A 380 -12.95 -15.42 15.23
CA PHE A 380 -11.82 -14.67 14.70
C PHE A 380 -10.58 -15.55 14.53
N GLU A 381 -10.24 -16.36 15.52
CA GLU A 381 -9.14 -17.33 15.43
C GLU A 381 -9.36 -18.33 14.30
N ARG A 382 -10.61 -18.78 14.12
CA ARG A 382 -10.98 -19.63 12.99
C ARG A 382 -10.83 -18.92 11.65
N LEU A 383 -11.33 -17.70 11.51
CA LEU A 383 -11.13 -16.90 10.29
C LEU A 383 -9.64 -16.76 9.97
N MET A 384 -8.82 -16.39 10.95
CA MET A 384 -7.38 -16.23 10.76
C MET A 384 -6.70 -17.53 10.33
N THR A 385 -7.16 -18.67 10.85
CA THR A 385 -6.70 -20.01 10.45
C THR A 385 -7.06 -20.30 8.99
N GLU A 386 -8.30 -20.05 8.58
CA GLU A 386 -8.73 -20.23 7.18
C GLU A 386 -7.96 -19.32 6.23
N CYS A 387 -7.82 -18.03 6.57
CA CYS A 387 -7.05 -17.06 5.78
C CYS A 387 -5.56 -17.45 5.66
N ALA A 388 -4.94 -17.92 6.75
CA ALA A 388 -3.55 -18.39 6.73
C ALA A 388 -3.37 -19.66 5.86
N ALA A 389 -4.38 -20.55 5.86
CA ALA A 389 -4.44 -21.70 4.98
C ALA A 389 -4.82 -21.36 3.52
N LYS A 390 -5.13 -20.08 3.23
CA LYS A 390 -5.66 -19.59 1.95
C LYS A 390 -7.00 -20.26 1.56
N ASN A 391 -7.78 -20.65 2.55
CA ASN A 391 -9.11 -21.22 2.33
C ASN A 391 -10.12 -20.08 2.11
N PRO A 392 -10.90 -20.12 1.02
CA PRO A 392 -12.02 -19.20 0.82
C PRO A 392 -13.02 -19.29 1.98
N VAL A 393 -13.41 -18.15 2.54
CA VAL A 393 -14.27 -18.10 3.72
C VAL A 393 -15.12 -16.82 3.71
N ALA A 394 -16.35 -16.89 4.21
CA ALA A 394 -17.20 -15.73 4.42
C ALA A 394 -17.61 -15.61 5.89
N MET A 395 -17.65 -14.39 6.40
CA MET A 395 -18.35 -14.04 7.63
C MET A 395 -19.74 -13.51 7.27
N VAL A 396 -20.78 -14.24 7.65
CA VAL A 396 -22.17 -13.82 7.48
C VAL A 396 -22.68 -13.24 8.79
N THR A 397 -23.10 -11.98 8.75
CA THR A 397 -23.65 -11.24 9.90
C THR A 397 -25.11 -10.90 9.66
N ARG A 398 -25.97 -11.15 10.65
CA ARG A 398 -27.34 -10.64 10.67
C ARG A 398 -27.37 -9.21 11.20
N ILE A 399 -27.85 -8.29 10.37
CA ILE A 399 -27.93 -6.85 10.65
C ILE A 399 -28.85 -6.55 11.84
N ALA A 400 -29.90 -7.35 12.07
CA ALA A 400 -30.89 -7.08 13.11
C ALA A 400 -30.36 -7.25 14.55
N ASP A 401 -29.48 -8.22 14.78
CA ASP A 401 -29.06 -8.65 16.12
C ASP A 401 -27.54 -8.90 16.25
N GLY A 402 -26.78 -8.83 15.15
CA GLY A 402 -25.34 -9.08 15.13
C GLY A 402 -24.97 -10.55 15.21
N ALA A 403 -25.90 -11.49 15.08
CA ALA A 403 -25.58 -12.92 15.06
C ALA A 403 -24.69 -13.24 13.84
N GLN A 404 -23.67 -14.06 14.05
CA GLN A 404 -22.62 -14.32 13.06
C GLN A 404 -22.43 -15.81 12.79
N ALA A 405 -22.10 -16.14 11.55
CA ALA A 405 -21.64 -17.45 11.11
C ALA A 405 -20.46 -17.32 10.14
N LEU A 406 -19.39 -18.08 10.43
CA LEU A 406 -18.28 -18.27 9.52
C LEU A 406 -18.60 -19.44 8.59
N VAL A 407 -18.68 -19.17 7.29
CA VAL A 407 -19.03 -20.12 6.23
C VAL A 407 -17.80 -20.40 5.39
N THR A 408 -17.52 -21.68 5.18
CA THR A 408 -16.51 -22.21 4.25
C THR A 408 -17.21 -23.17 3.30
N ASP A 409 -16.50 -23.69 2.29
CA ASP A 409 -17.03 -24.73 1.39
C ASP A 409 -17.61 -25.94 2.16
N ASP A 410 -16.95 -26.35 3.25
CA ASP A 410 -17.23 -27.64 3.91
C ASP A 410 -17.84 -27.49 5.31
N SER A 411 -17.97 -26.27 5.84
CA SER A 411 -18.42 -26.05 7.21
C SER A 411 -19.05 -24.68 7.44
N MET A 412 -19.95 -24.63 8.43
CA MET A 412 -20.54 -23.40 8.97
C MET A 412 -20.42 -23.44 10.49
N VAL A 413 -19.87 -22.39 11.09
CA VAL A 413 -19.67 -22.29 12.55
C VAL A 413 -20.09 -20.92 13.04
N GLY A 414 -20.92 -20.85 14.08
CA GLY A 414 -21.33 -19.59 14.70
C GLY A 414 -22.68 -19.70 15.39
N SER A 415 -23.19 -18.57 15.87
CA SER A 415 -24.51 -18.47 16.51
C SER A 415 -25.65 -18.29 15.50
N LEU A 416 -25.34 -17.88 14.28
CA LEU A 416 -26.30 -17.69 13.20
C LEU A 416 -26.55 -19.00 12.44
N ALA A 417 -27.81 -19.42 12.36
CA ALA A 417 -28.23 -20.46 11.44
C ALA A 417 -28.63 -19.84 10.09
N LEU A 418 -28.21 -20.47 9.00
CA LEU A 418 -28.57 -20.12 7.61
C LEU A 418 -29.49 -21.20 7.03
N THR A 419 -30.45 -20.80 6.19
CA THR A 419 -31.21 -21.75 5.37
C THR A 419 -30.31 -22.34 4.28
N GLU A 420 -30.75 -23.44 3.64
CA GLU A 420 -30.00 -24.03 2.51
C GLU A 420 -29.80 -23.03 1.36
N GLU A 421 -30.82 -22.21 1.08
CA GLU A 421 -30.76 -21.15 0.06
C GLU A 421 -29.72 -20.08 0.41
N GLN A 422 -29.71 -19.60 1.67
CA GLN A 422 -28.74 -18.60 2.14
C GLN A 422 -27.31 -19.14 2.15
N LEU A 423 -27.14 -20.42 2.50
CA LEU A 423 -25.83 -21.07 2.48
C LEU A 423 -25.31 -21.21 1.05
N ALA A 424 -26.16 -21.62 0.11
CA ALA A 424 -25.81 -21.70 -1.31
C ALA A 424 -25.46 -20.32 -1.89
N GLU A 425 -26.20 -19.28 -1.51
CA GLU A 425 -25.88 -17.90 -1.91
C GLU A 425 -24.54 -17.43 -1.33
N ALA A 426 -24.25 -17.72 -0.05
CA ALA A 426 -22.96 -17.41 0.55
C ALA A 426 -21.79 -18.13 -0.15
N HIS A 427 -21.96 -19.40 -0.54
CA HIS A 427 -20.97 -20.12 -1.34
C HIS A 427 -20.76 -19.50 -2.72
N ALA A 428 -21.84 -19.07 -3.39
CA ALA A 428 -21.74 -18.37 -4.67
C ALA A 428 -20.99 -17.02 -4.52
N MET A 429 -21.22 -16.29 -3.43
CA MET A 429 -20.50 -15.06 -3.11
C MET A 429 -19.01 -15.30 -2.84
N ILE A 430 -18.66 -16.38 -2.14
CA ILE A 430 -17.26 -16.81 -1.93
C ILE A 430 -16.59 -17.09 -3.27
N ALA A 431 -17.23 -17.87 -4.14
CA ALA A 431 -16.69 -18.21 -5.46
C ALA A 431 -16.55 -16.99 -6.38
N ALA A 432 -17.42 -15.99 -6.22
CA ALA A 432 -17.39 -14.74 -6.98
C ALA A 432 -16.43 -13.69 -6.39
N ASP A 433 -15.77 -13.94 -5.26
CA ASP A 433 -14.96 -12.95 -4.54
C ASP A 433 -15.75 -11.64 -4.31
N ARG A 434 -16.97 -11.78 -3.78
CA ARG A 434 -17.92 -10.67 -3.67
C ARG A 434 -18.54 -10.61 -2.29
N SER A 435 -18.22 -9.55 -1.55
CA SER A 435 -18.94 -9.19 -0.31
C SER A 435 -20.23 -8.42 -0.62
N GLY A 436 -21.26 -8.57 0.20
CA GLY A 436 -22.55 -7.93 -0.03
C GLY A 436 -23.70 -8.43 0.85
N VAL A 437 -24.89 -7.89 0.63
CA VAL A 437 -26.14 -8.34 1.27
C VAL A 437 -26.66 -9.57 0.52
N LEU A 438 -27.12 -10.58 1.25
CA LEU A 438 -27.81 -11.75 0.68
C LEU A 438 -29.23 -11.35 0.25
N GLU A 439 -29.60 -11.72 -0.97
CA GLU A 439 -30.91 -11.47 -1.58
C GLU A 439 -31.98 -12.47 -1.12
N SER A 440 -31.57 -13.69 -0.73
CA SER A 440 -32.47 -14.74 -0.21
C SER A 440 -33.04 -14.45 1.19
N GLY A 441 -32.60 -13.36 1.83
CA GLY A 441 -33.14 -12.85 3.09
C GLY A 441 -33.94 -11.56 2.88
N SER A 442 -34.70 -11.13 3.89
CA SER A 442 -35.38 -9.82 3.91
C SER A 442 -34.42 -8.60 3.96
N GLY A 443 -33.24 -8.69 3.32
CA GLY A 443 -32.18 -7.68 3.34
C GLY A 443 -31.43 -7.60 4.68
N THR A 444 -31.51 -8.65 5.51
CA THR A 444 -31.02 -8.64 6.90
C THR A 444 -29.69 -9.36 7.11
N LEU A 445 -29.10 -9.98 6.08
CA LEU A 445 -27.84 -10.72 6.19
C LEU A 445 -26.78 -10.09 5.28
N PHE A 446 -25.58 -9.88 5.82
CA PHE A 446 -24.42 -9.39 5.08
C PHE A 446 -23.30 -10.43 5.11
N ALA A 447 -22.78 -10.82 3.95
CA ALA A 447 -21.61 -11.67 3.82
C ALA A 447 -20.37 -10.84 3.48
N ARG A 448 -19.35 -10.90 4.34
CA ARG A 448 -17.99 -10.44 4.06
C ARG A 448 -17.14 -11.62 3.63
N VAL A 449 -16.69 -11.61 2.39
CA VAL A 449 -15.90 -12.68 1.76
C VAL A 449 -14.42 -12.37 1.88
N TYR A 450 -13.64 -13.36 2.30
CA TYR A 450 -12.19 -13.34 2.41
C TYR A 450 -11.64 -14.44 1.50
N VAL A 451 -10.92 -14.04 0.45
CA VAL A 451 -10.26 -14.98 -0.46
C VAL A 451 -8.83 -14.54 -0.73
N ALA A 452 -7.94 -15.52 -0.83
CA ALA A 452 -6.57 -15.27 -1.26
C ALA A 452 -6.52 -14.85 -2.74
N ALA A 453 -5.36 -14.33 -3.16
CA ALA A 453 -5.08 -14.08 -4.57
C ALA A 453 -5.45 -15.30 -5.43
N PRO A 454 -6.14 -15.12 -6.58
CA PRO A 454 -6.52 -16.23 -7.45
C PRO A 454 -5.26 -16.94 -7.95
N ARG A 455 -5.36 -18.25 -8.19
CA ARG A 455 -4.23 -19.03 -8.70
C ARG A 455 -4.36 -19.24 -10.21
N LEU A 456 -3.27 -19.08 -10.95
CA LEU A 456 -3.17 -19.50 -12.34
C LEU A 456 -2.10 -20.58 -12.47
N VAL A 457 -2.55 -21.80 -12.78
CA VAL A 457 -1.68 -22.94 -13.05
C VAL A 457 -1.49 -23.07 -14.56
N VAL A 458 -0.24 -22.97 -15.03
CA VAL A 458 0.12 -23.03 -16.45
C VAL A 458 0.90 -24.31 -16.74
N ILE A 459 0.40 -25.12 -17.67
CA ILE A 459 1.05 -26.37 -18.08
C ILE A 459 1.84 -26.13 -19.37
N GLY A 460 3.15 -26.31 -19.29
CA GLY A 460 4.09 -26.06 -20.39
C GLY A 460 4.75 -24.69 -20.32
N ALA A 461 6.06 -24.66 -20.09
CA ALA A 461 6.90 -23.46 -20.00
C ALA A 461 7.40 -23.00 -21.39
N VAL A 462 6.48 -22.96 -22.36
CA VAL A 462 6.75 -22.53 -23.74
C VAL A 462 6.86 -21.00 -23.85
N HIS A 463 7.05 -20.46 -25.06
CA HIS A 463 7.21 -19.01 -25.26
C HIS A 463 5.97 -18.18 -24.86
N ILE A 464 4.77 -18.74 -25.00
CA ILE A 464 3.53 -18.08 -24.52
C ILE A 464 3.54 -17.99 -22.99
N ALA A 465 4.01 -19.02 -22.27
CA ALA A 465 4.09 -19.01 -20.81
C ALA A 465 5.03 -17.91 -20.28
N GLN A 466 6.12 -17.62 -20.99
CA GLN A 466 7.06 -16.54 -20.64
C GLN A 466 6.43 -15.15 -20.71
N ALA A 467 5.40 -14.96 -21.56
CA ALA A 467 4.63 -13.73 -21.60
C ALA A 467 3.45 -13.75 -20.61
N LEU A 468 2.71 -14.85 -20.56
CA LEU A 468 1.50 -14.98 -19.73
C LEU A 468 1.79 -14.93 -18.24
N ALA A 469 2.82 -15.63 -17.76
CA ALA A 469 3.11 -15.73 -16.33
C ALA A 469 3.38 -14.36 -15.66
N PRO A 470 4.29 -13.50 -16.18
CA PRO A 470 4.49 -12.18 -15.58
C PRO A 470 3.27 -11.26 -15.73
N MET A 471 2.53 -11.33 -16.84
CA MET A 471 1.30 -10.54 -17.02
C MET A 471 0.24 -10.94 -15.99
N ALA A 472 0.04 -12.23 -15.75
CA ALA A 472 -0.91 -12.74 -14.78
C ALA A 472 -0.49 -12.38 -13.35
N ALA A 473 0.81 -12.47 -13.02
CA ALA A 473 1.33 -12.04 -11.72
C ALA A 473 1.10 -10.53 -11.50
N MET A 474 1.36 -9.70 -12.52
CA MET A 474 1.05 -8.26 -12.49
C MET A 474 -0.45 -7.97 -12.31
N ALA A 475 -1.31 -8.84 -12.85
CA ALA A 475 -2.77 -8.76 -12.67
C ALA A 475 -3.25 -9.32 -11.31
N GLY A 476 -2.34 -9.71 -10.41
CA GLY A 476 -2.66 -10.16 -9.05
C GLY A 476 -2.86 -11.66 -8.89
N PHE A 477 -2.48 -12.50 -9.88
CA PHE A 477 -2.55 -13.95 -9.75
C PHE A 477 -1.30 -14.55 -9.07
N GLU A 478 -1.52 -15.55 -8.22
CA GLU A 478 -0.47 -16.49 -7.82
C GLU A 478 -0.21 -17.47 -8.98
N VAL A 479 0.93 -17.34 -9.66
CA VAL A 479 1.23 -18.13 -10.86
C VAL A 479 2.15 -19.30 -10.56
N ILE A 480 1.75 -20.49 -11.01
CA ILE A 480 2.55 -21.72 -10.96
C ILE A 480 2.71 -22.26 -12.38
N VAL A 481 3.94 -22.44 -12.84
CA VAL A 481 4.24 -23.05 -14.15
C VAL A 481 4.76 -24.46 -13.94
N ILE A 482 4.16 -25.44 -14.62
CA ILE A 482 4.54 -26.85 -14.55
C ILE A 482 5.08 -27.27 -15.92
N ASP A 483 6.33 -27.70 -15.98
CA ASP A 483 6.90 -28.34 -17.16
C ASP A 483 8.02 -29.33 -16.75
N PRO A 484 7.87 -30.64 -17.00
CA PRO A 484 8.90 -31.61 -16.63
C PRO A 484 10.19 -31.47 -17.44
N ARG A 485 10.17 -30.71 -18.55
CA ARG A 485 11.35 -30.44 -19.36
C ARG A 485 12.15 -29.31 -18.71
N ARG A 486 13.17 -29.67 -17.94
CA ARG A 486 14.03 -28.73 -17.18
C ARG A 486 14.60 -27.57 -18.00
N ALA A 487 14.86 -27.77 -19.30
CA ALA A 487 15.34 -26.69 -20.19
C ALA A 487 14.30 -25.57 -20.44
N PHE A 488 13.02 -25.84 -20.16
CA PHE A 488 11.93 -24.87 -20.29
C PHE A 488 11.60 -24.19 -18.96
N ALA A 489 11.53 -24.99 -17.91
CA ALA A 489 11.23 -24.58 -16.54
C ALA A 489 12.49 -24.09 -15.80
N THR A 490 12.98 -22.90 -16.15
CA THR A 490 14.18 -22.29 -15.54
C THR A 490 13.90 -20.90 -14.96
N PRO A 491 14.57 -20.50 -13.86
CA PRO A 491 14.45 -19.15 -13.30
C PRO A 491 14.81 -18.03 -14.28
N GLU A 492 15.75 -18.26 -15.20
CA GLU A 492 16.18 -17.28 -16.19
C GLU A 492 15.08 -16.97 -17.21
N ARG A 493 14.25 -17.97 -17.54
CA ARG A 493 13.14 -17.83 -18.49
C ARG A 493 11.85 -17.34 -17.81
N LEU A 494 11.69 -17.63 -16.51
CA LEU A 494 10.50 -17.31 -15.72
C LEU A 494 10.91 -16.68 -14.37
N PRO A 495 11.51 -15.47 -14.38
CA PRO A 495 12.01 -14.84 -13.16
C PRO A 495 10.86 -14.46 -12.22
N GLY A 496 10.99 -14.83 -10.94
CA GLY A 496 10.01 -14.51 -9.89
C GLY A 496 8.71 -15.32 -9.95
N ILE A 497 8.61 -16.33 -10.82
CA ILE A 497 7.45 -17.21 -10.94
C ILE A 497 7.74 -18.55 -10.26
N SER A 498 6.73 -19.14 -9.61
CA SER A 498 6.84 -20.49 -9.06
C SER A 498 6.86 -21.52 -10.20
N VAL A 499 7.90 -22.36 -10.25
CA VAL A 499 8.09 -23.34 -11.32
C VAL A 499 8.26 -24.74 -10.74
N SER A 500 7.51 -25.71 -11.28
CA SER A 500 7.65 -27.14 -10.96
C SER A 500 8.14 -27.92 -12.18
N THR A 501 9.17 -28.74 -11.97
CA THR A 501 9.69 -29.68 -12.99
C THR A 501 9.15 -31.10 -12.79
N ALA A 502 8.12 -31.30 -11.97
CA ALA A 502 7.44 -32.59 -11.85
C ALA A 502 6.52 -32.82 -13.05
N TRP A 503 6.09 -34.08 -13.24
CA TRP A 503 5.06 -34.36 -14.23
C TRP A 503 3.71 -33.75 -13.81
N PRO A 504 2.84 -33.33 -14.76
CA PRO A 504 1.60 -32.66 -14.40
C PRO A 504 0.67 -33.46 -13.49
N ASP A 505 0.59 -34.78 -13.63
CA ASP A 505 -0.19 -35.65 -12.74
C ASP A 505 0.34 -35.69 -11.30
N GLU A 506 1.65 -35.54 -11.11
CA GLU A 506 2.29 -35.45 -9.79
C GLU A 506 2.13 -34.04 -9.19
N ALA A 507 2.46 -33.01 -9.98
CA ALA A 507 2.40 -31.62 -9.54
C ALA A 507 0.97 -31.19 -9.17
N MET A 508 -0.03 -31.60 -9.96
CA MET A 508 -1.42 -31.24 -9.73
C MET A 508 -2.01 -31.87 -8.46
N LYS A 509 -1.44 -32.97 -7.95
CA LYS A 509 -1.85 -33.55 -6.64
C LYS A 509 -1.39 -32.72 -5.45
N GLN A 510 -0.34 -31.92 -5.63
CA GLN A 510 0.23 -31.07 -4.58
C GLN A 510 -0.41 -29.68 -4.58
N ILE A 511 -1.11 -29.31 -5.66
CA ILE A 511 -1.78 -28.03 -5.81
C ILE A 511 -3.26 -28.23 -5.49
N ARG A 512 -3.80 -27.46 -4.54
CA ARG A 512 -5.24 -27.39 -4.34
C ARG A 512 -5.87 -26.66 -5.53
N ILE A 513 -6.72 -27.34 -6.27
CA ILE A 513 -7.47 -26.78 -7.39
C ILE A 513 -8.92 -26.56 -6.93
N ASP A 514 -9.21 -25.33 -6.55
CA ASP A 514 -10.48 -24.89 -5.98
C ASP A 514 -11.17 -23.85 -6.88
N THR A 515 -12.25 -23.25 -6.37
CA THR A 515 -13.02 -22.19 -7.05
C THR A 515 -12.20 -20.93 -7.33
N GLN A 516 -11.03 -20.76 -6.73
CA GLN A 516 -10.12 -19.63 -6.99
C GLN A 516 -8.99 -19.98 -7.98
N THR A 517 -9.02 -21.18 -8.57
CA THR A 517 -7.95 -21.68 -9.44
C THR A 517 -8.36 -21.73 -10.91
N ALA A 518 -7.55 -21.10 -11.77
CA ALA A 518 -7.57 -21.27 -13.22
C ALA A 518 -6.46 -22.22 -13.67
N VAL A 519 -6.74 -23.08 -14.65
CA VAL A 519 -5.77 -23.98 -15.26
C VAL A 519 -5.68 -23.72 -16.75
N VAL A 520 -4.47 -23.54 -17.28
CA VAL A 520 -4.22 -23.30 -18.71
C VAL A 520 -3.16 -24.25 -19.24
N THR A 521 -3.47 -25.01 -20.29
CA THR A 521 -2.49 -25.88 -20.97
C THR A 521 -1.94 -25.23 -22.25
N LEU A 522 -0.61 -25.20 -22.38
CA LEU A 522 0.13 -24.51 -23.44
C LEU A 522 1.12 -25.44 -24.18
N SER A 523 1.16 -26.74 -23.89
CA SER A 523 2.26 -27.62 -24.32
C SER A 523 2.05 -28.32 -25.68
N HIS A 524 0.80 -28.41 -26.15
CA HIS A 524 0.36 -29.22 -27.31
C HIS A 524 0.70 -30.72 -27.23
N ASP A 525 1.33 -31.18 -26.15
CA ASP A 525 1.69 -32.58 -25.94
C ASP A 525 0.62 -33.24 -25.06
N PRO A 526 -0.13 -34.23 -25.56
CA PRO A 526 -1.12 -34.95 -24.77
C PRO A 526 -0.56 -35.55 -23.47
N LYS A 527 0.75 -35.90 -23.44
CA LYS A 527 1.39 -36.43 -22.22
C LYS A 527 1.48 -35.41 -21.10
N LEU A 528 1.43 -34.12 -21.42
CA LEU A 528 1.46 -33.03 -20.46
C LEU A 528 0.06 -32.42 -20.26
N ASP A 529 -0.64 -32.15 -21.37
CA ASP A 529 -1.94 -31.48 -21.35
C ASP A 529 -3.03 -32.39 -20.72
N ASP A 530 -3.12 -33.65 -21.13
CA ASP A 530 -4.26 -34.50 -20.75
C ASP A 530 -4.28 -34.81 -19.24
N PRO A 531 -3.15 -35.17 -18.57
CA PRO A 531 -3.18 -35.41 -17.13
C PRO A 531 -3.58 -34.16 -16.32
N ALA A 532 -3.14 -32.98 -16.74
CA ALA A 532 -3.53 -31.74 -16.10
C ALA A 532 -5.02 -31.40 -16.33
N LEU A 533 -5.53 -31.64 -17.54
CA LEU A 533 -6.94 -31.43 -17.86
C LEU A 533 -7.84 -32.41 -17.10
N VAL A 534 -7.42 -33.67 -16.92
CA VAL A 534 -8.14 -34.64 -16.08
C VAL A 534 -8.26 -34.14 -14.64
N ALA A 535 -7.15 -33.65 -14.06
CA ALA A 535 -7.16 -33.09 -12.71
C ALA A 535 -8.05 -31.83 -12.62
N ALA A 536 -7.94 -30.92 -13.59
CA ALA A 536 -8.75 -29.70 -13.63
C ALA A 536 -10.25 -29.98 -13.79
N LEU A 537 -10.64 -30.89 -14.69
CA LEU A 537 -12.04 -31.23 -14.94
C LEU A 537 -12.72 -31.93 -13.76
N ARG A 538 -11.96 -32.63 -12.93
CA ARG A 538 -12.46 -33.25 -11.69
C ARG A 538 -12.48 -32.29 -10.50
N SER A 539 -11.98 -31.07 -10.69
CA SER A 539 -11.86 -30.05 -9.64
C SER A 539 -12.94 -28.98 -9.76
N LYS A 540 -12.96 -28.06 -8.78
CA LYS A 540 -13.80 -26.86 -8.79
C LYS A 540 -13.17 -25.65 -9.52
N ALA A 541 -12.11 -25.85 -10.31
CA ALA A 541 -11.46 -24.76 -11.08
C ALA A 541 -12.49 -23.88 -11.81
N PHE A 542 -12.42 -22.55 -11.60
CA PHE A 542 -13.35 -21.62 -12.23
C PHE A 542 -13.08 -21.46 -13.74
N TYR A 543 -11.87 -21.79 -14.19
CA TYR A 543 -11.49 -21.68 -15.59
C TYR A 543 -10.54 -22.80 -16.01
N ILE A 544 -10.84 -23.42 -17.16
CA ILE A 544 -10.00 -24.46 -17.77
C ILE A 544 -9.77 -24.08 -19.22
N GLY A 545 -8.57 -23.63 -19.55
CA GLY A 545 -8.16 -23.22 -20.89
C GLY A 545 -7.21 -24.22 -21.53
N ALA A 546 -7.35 -24.47 -22.83
CA ALA A 546 -6.45 -25.37 -23.53
C ALA A 546 -6.03 -24.87 -24.92
N LEU A 547 -4.74 -24.63 -25.10
CA LEU A 547 -4.16 -24.14 -26.35
C LEU A 547 -4.36 -25.14 -27.49
N GLY A 548 -4.68 -24.65 -28.68
CA GLY A 548 -4.81 -25.46 -29.88
C GLY A 548 -5.99 -25.03 -30.75
N SER A 549 -5.84 -25.28 -32.06
CA SER A 549 -6.91 -25.05 -33.02
C SER A 549 -8.14 -25.92 -32.71
N THR A 550 -9.29 -25.58 -33.31
CA THR A 550 -10.53 -26.38 -33.26
C THR A 550 -10.27 -27.86 -33.58
N ARG A 551 -9.43 -28.14 -34.59
CA ARG A 551 -9.01 -29.50 -34.95
C ARG A 551 -8.22 -30.20 -33.85
N THR A 552 -7.33 -29.49 -33.16
CA THR A 552 -6.54 -30.04 -32.04
C THR A 552 -7.43 -30.31 -30.84
N HIS A 553 -8.38 -29.41 -30.58
CA HIS A 553 -9.37 -29.57 -29.53
C HIS A 553 -10.29 -30.78 -29.78
N ALA A 554 -10.75 -31.01 -31.01
CA ALA A 554 -11.57 -32.19 -31.33
C ALA A 554 -10.87 -33.52 -30.98
N LYS A 555 -9.55 -33.62 -31.23
CA LYS A 555 -8.75 -34.79 -30.82
C LYS A 555 -8.62 -34.91 -29.30
N ARG A 556 -8.49 -33.78 -28.61
CA ARG A 556 -8.46 -33.74 -27.13
C ARG A 556 -9.78 -34.19 -26.53
N VAL A 557 -10.90 -33.72 -27.08
CA VAL A 557 -12.27 -34.15 -26.72
C VAL A 557 -12.38 -35.66 -26.79
N ALA A 558 -12.01 -36.28 -27.93
CA ALA A 558 -12.07 -37.73 -28.09
C ALA A 558 -11.29 -38.49 -26.99
N ARG A 559 -10.02 -38.10 -26.73
CA ARG A 559 -9.19 -38.74 -25.70
C ARG A 559 -9.75 -38.56 -24.29
N LEU A 560 -10.28 -37.38 -23.96
CA LEU A 560 -10.86 -37.13 -22.63
C LEU A 560 -12.22 -37.82 -22.46
N THR A 561 -13.00 -37.99 -23.53
CA THR A 561 -14.23 -38.81 -23.52
C THR A 561 -13.91 -40.28 -23.24
N GLU A 562 -12.87 -40.84 -23.86
CA GLU A 562 -12.39 -42.20 -23.58
C GLU A 562 -11.97 -42.39 -22.10
N LEU A 563 -11.52 -41.32 -21.45
CA LEU A 563 -11.19 -41.29 -20.01
C LEU A 563 -12.41 -41.04 -19.10
N GLY A 564 -13.62 -41.03 -19.64
CA GLY A 564 -14.87 -40.89 -18.89
C GLY A 564 -15.23 -39.45 -18.49
N LEU A 565 -14.63 -38.43 -19.11
CA LEU A 565 -14.86 -37.02 -18.77
C LEU A 565 -15.80 -36.29 -19.74
N GLY A 566 -16.55 -37.03 -20.57
CA GLY A 566 -17.41 -36.49 -21.63
C GLY A 566 -18.37 -35.39 -21.17
N GLU A 567 -19.00 -35.56 -20.00
CA GLU A 567 -19.97 -34.61 -19.45
C GLU A 567 -19.34 -33.28 -19.01
N SER A 568 -18.05 -33.28 -18.68
CA SER A 568 -17.34 -32.08 -18.18
C SER A 568 -16.64 -31.28 -19.27
N LEU A 569 -16.60 -31.77 -20.52
CA LEU A 569 -15.82 -31.16 -21.61
C LEU A 569 -16.26 -29.75 -21.96
N GLY A 570 -17.52 -29.39 -21.71
CA GLY A 570 -18.04 -28.03 -21.91
C GLY A 570 -17.34 -26.96 -21.05
N ARG A 571 -16.60 -27.36 -20.01
CA ARG A 571 -15.79 -26.47 -19.17
C ARG A 571 -14.47 -26.03 -19.84
N ILE A 572 -14.06 -26.67 -20.93
CA ILE A 572 -12.79 -26.35 -21.60
C ILE A 572 -12.99 -25.20 -22.58
N HIS A 573 -12.29 -24.09 -22.35
CA HIS A 573 -12.12 -23.01 -23.31
C HIS A 573 -11.01 -23.36 -24.31
N ALA A 574 -11.41 -23.76 -25.51
CA ALA A 574 -10.50 -24.12 -26.60
C ALA A 574 -11.08 -23.73 -27.99
N PRO A 575 -10.37 -22.94 -28.82
CA PRO A 575 -9.05 -22.34 -28.55
C PRO A 575 -9.07 -21.42 -27.33
N VAL A 576 -7.97 -21.45 -26.56
CA VAL A 576 -7.84 -20.65 -25.34
C VAL A 576 -7.63 -19.17 -25.67
N GLY A 577 -8.23 -18.29 -24.88
CA GLY A 577 -8.18 -16.84 -25.03
C GLY A 577 -9.35 -16.27 -25.84
N LEU A 578 -9.57 -14.97 -25.67
CA LEU A 578 -10.51 -14.21 -26.51
C LEU A 578 -9.99 -14.12 -27.96
N ASP A 579 -10.88 -14.11 -28.93
CA ASP A 579 -10.49 -13.89 -30.33
C ASP A 579 -10.16 -12.41 -30.58
N LEU A 580 -8.89 -12.05 -30.36
CA LEU A 580 -8.36 -10.71 -30.60
C LEU A 580 -7.61 -10.60 -31.94
N GLY A 581 -7.54 -11.69 -32.73
CA GLY A 581 -6.80 -11.74 -34.00
C GLY A 581 -5.26 -11.79 -33.90
N GLY A 582 -4.70 -11.73 -32.69
CA GLY A 582 -3.26 -11.75 -32.43
C GLY A 582 -2.58 -13.08 -32.75
N ARG A 583 -1.28 -13.02 -33.09
CA ARG A 583 -0.46 -14.19 -33.48
C ARG A 583 0.86 -14.29 -32.73
N LEU A 584 1.32 -13.20 -32.13
CA LEU A 584 2.53 -13.18 -31.31
C LEU A 584 2.27 -13.83 -29.94
N PRO A 585 3.27 -14.45 -29.29
CA PRO A 585 3.10 -15.07 -27.98
C PRO A 585 2.54 -14.12 -26.92
N ALA A 586 2.94 -12.84 -26.94
CA ALA A 586 2.43 -11.82 -26.03
C ALA A 586 0.97 -11.46 -26.29
N GLU A 587 0.55 -11.39 -27.55
CA GLU A 587 -0.85 -11.11 -27.91
C GLU A 587 -1.77 -12.28 -27.50
N ILE A 588 -1.30 -13.50 -27.71
CA ILE A 588 -2.00 -14.71 -27.25
C ILE A 588 -2.07 -14.73 -25.72
N ALA A 589 -1.00 -14.37 -25.03
CA ALA A 589 -1.00 -14.25 -23.57
C ALA A 589 -2.03 -13.22 -23.06
N VAL A 590 -2.12 -12.05 -23.72
CA VAL A 590 -3.16 -11.04 -23.42
C VAL A 590 -4.56 -11.61 -23.65
N ALA A 591 -4.79 -12.30 -24.76
CA ALA A 591 -6.07 -12.94 -25.06
C ALA A 591 -6.47 -13.97 -24.00
N ILE A 592 -5.52 -14.80 -23.56
CA ILE A 592 -5.73 -15.80 -22.49
C ILE A 592 -6.07 -15.10 -21.18
N LEU A 593 -5.26 -14.15 -20.74
CA LEU A 593 -5.46 -13.46 -19.47
C LEU A 593 -6.78 -12.69 -19.46
N ALA A 594 -7.16 -12.06 -20.58
CA ALA A 594 -8.44 -11.39 -20.73
C ALA A 594 -9.62 -12.36 -20.57
N GLN A 595 -9.54 -13.57 -21.14
CA GLN A 595 -10.58 -14.59 -20.98
C GLN A 595 -10.64 -15.14 -19.55
N VAL A 596 -9.49 -15.35 -18.89
CA VAL A 596 -9.43 -15.78 -17.49
C VAL A 596 -10.08 -14.74 -16.57
N ILE A 597 -9.73 -13.46 -16.74
CA ILE A 597 -10.31 -12.35 -15.95
C ILE A 597 -11.81 -12.26 -16.22
N GLN A 598 -12.23 -12.37 -17.50
CA GLN A 598 -13.64 -12.36 -17.86
C GLN A 598 -14.40 -13.50 -17.16
N ALA A 599 -13.88 -14.74 -17.19
CA ALA A 599 -14.51 -15.89 -16.55
C ALA A 599 -14.64 -15.71 -15.03
N ARG A 600 -13.65 -15.09 -14.38
CA ARG A 600 -13.68 -14.80 -12.94
C ARG A 600 -14.83 -13.86 -12.56
N TYR A 601 -15.03 -12.78 -13.30
CA TYR A 601 -15.98 -11.73 -12.92
C TYR A 601 -17.36 -11.84 -13.57
N ARG A 602 -17.52 -12.65 -14.63
CA ARG A 602 -18.81 -12.84 -15.32
C ARG A 602 -19.57 -14.09 -14.91
N GLY A 603 -19.21 -14.75 -13.80
CA GLY A 603 -19.84 -15.99 -13.32
C GLY A 603 -21.35 -16.02 -13.62
N ASP A 604 -21.73 -16.87 -14.58
CA ASP A 604 -23.07 -17.06 -15.17
C ASP A 604 -23.98 -15.82 -15.23
N ALA A 605 -23.48 -14.70 -15.75
CA ALA A 605 -24.35 -13.65 -16.28
C ALA A 605 -25.03 -14.15 -17.57
N LYS A 606 -26.16 -14.85 -17.39
CA LYS A 606 -27.24 -14.88 -18.37
C LYS A 606 -28.32 -13.88 -17.99
#